data_AF-K3WNJ1-F1
#
_entry.id   AF-K3WNJ1-F1
#
_cell.length_a   1.000
_cell.length_b   1.000
_cell.length_c   1.000
_cell.angle_alpha   90.00
_cell.angle_beta   90.00
_cell.angle_gamma   90.00
#
_symmetry.space_group_name_H-M   'P 1'
#
loop_
_entity.id
_entity.type
_entity.pdbx_description
1 polymer ?
#
loop_
_entity_poly.entity_id
_entity_poly.type
_entity_poly.pdbx_seq_one_letter_code
_entity_poly.pdbx_strand_id
1 'polypeptide(L)'
;MRFSDANAALLGPALGINTVLCYLDLHGNDIRNDAAIAIATHGLAHNRHLTYLNLADNAIGSPGAIALFNCLATQNQTLETLILCNNNALNDVMPAFLATWQSNATVLRVDLRGNLIHSDHLEAIAAAVQERSAASVEPKLRLFLARRRFSATAAQGLLSR
;
A
#
# COMPACT_ATOMS: atom_id res chain seq x y z
N MET A 1 10.54 10.66 -21.03
CA MET A 1 9.39 9.96 -21.63
C MET A 1 8.22 10.14 -20.69
N ARG A 2 7.05 10.55 -21.18
CA ARG A 2 5.86 10.74 -20.35
C ARG A 2 5.01 9.50 -20.49
N PHE A 3 4.92 8.68 -19.44
CA PHE A 3 4.00 7.54 -19.43
C PHE A 3 2.58 8.10 -19.42
N SER A 4 1.81 7.80 -20.48
CA SER A 4 0.37 7.99 -20.49
C SER A 4 -0.29 6.90 -19.65
N ASP A 5 -1.49 7.17 -19.17
CA ASP A 5 -2.30 6.21 -18.40
C ASP A 5 -2.42 4.84 -19.10
N ALA A 6 -2.68 4.82 -20.41
CA ALA A 6 -2.75 3.58 -21.18
C ALA A 6 -1.43 2.78 -21.17
N ASN A 7 -0.28 3.46 -21.29
CA ASN A 7 1.02 2.80 -21.26
C ASN A 7 1.38 2.34 -19.84
N ALA A 8 1.02 3.13 -18.84
CA ALA A 8 1.23 2.77 -17.44
C ALA A 8 0.37 1.58 -17.01
N ALA A 9 -0.84 1.42 -17.57
CA ALA A 9 -1.66 0.24 -17.33
C ALA A 9 -0.97 -1.06 -17.81
N LEU A 10 -0.22 -1.00 -18.91
CA LEU A 10 0.58 -2.12 -19.41
C LEU A 10 1.77 -2.47 -18.50
N LEU A 11 2.23 -1.51 -17.67
CA LEU A 11 3.27 -1.80 -16.67
C LEU A 11 2.76 -2.77 -15.60
N GLY A 12 1.46 -2.81 -15.29
CA GLY A 12 0.90 -3.74 -14.32
C GLY A 12 1.27 -5.20 -14.63
N PRO A 13 0.79 -5.77 -15.75
CA PRO A 13 1.15 -7.12 -16.15
C PRO A 13 2.67 -7.35 -16.30
N ALA A 14 3.40 -6.37 -16.81
CA ALA A 14 4.85 -6.46 -16.96
C ALA A 14 5.57 -6.55 -15.61
N LEU A 15 5.12 -5.81 -14.60
CA LEU A 15 5.63 -5.91 -13.23
C LEU A 15 5.24 -7.24 -12.59
N GLY A 16 4.06 -7.77 -12.87
CA GLY A 16 3.60 -9.03 -12.29
C GLY A 16 4.49 -10.23 -12.65
N ILE A 17 5.08 -10.23 -13.85
CA ILE A 17 6.02 -11.28 -14.30
C ILE A 17 7.48 -10.95 -13.97
N ASN A 18 7.79 -9.72 -13.57
CA ASN A 18 9.17 -9.28 -13.35
C ASN A 18 9.70 -9.80 -12.01
N THR A 19 10.84 -10.51 -12.06
CA THR A 19 11.46 -11.14 -10.90
C THR A 19 12.77 -10.48 -10.45
N VAL A 20 13.18 -9.39 -11.10
CA VAL A 20 14.50 -8.76 -10.89
C VAL A 20 14.40 -7.32 -10.42
N LEU A 21 13.34 -6.61 -10.80
CA LEU A 21 13.18 -5.20 -10.52
C LEU A 21 12.81 -4.99 -9.05
N CYS A 22 13.74 -4.43 -8.29
CA CYS A 22 13.53 -4.08 -6.89
C CYS A 22 13.11 -2.62 -6.68
N TYR A 23 13.41 -1.74 -7.64
CA TYR A 23 13.22 -0.30 -7.55
C TYR A 23 12.56 0.23 -8.83
N LEU A 24 11.43 0.92 -8.67
CA LEU A 24 10.72 1.55 -9.79
C LEU A 24 10.35 2.99 -9.45
N ASP A 25 10.79 3.91 -10.30
CA ASP A 25 10.46 5.32 -10.23
C ASP A 25 9.66 5.76 -11.45
N LEU A 26 8.43 6.21 -11.21
CA LEU A 26 7.48 6.71 -12.19
C LEU A 26 7.02 8.13 -11.83
N HIS A 27 7.86 8.92 -11.16
CA HIS A 27 7.52 10.30 -10.83
C HIS A 27 7.23 11.16 -12.07
N GLY A 28 6.33 12.13 -11.95
CA GLY A 28 6.12 13.14 -12.99
C GLY A 28 5.50 12.61 -14.30
N ASN A 29 4.66 11.58 -14.21
CA ASN A 29 3.96 10.99 -15.38
C ASN A 29 2.46 11.35 -15.38
N ASP A 30 1.72 10.87 -16.39
CA ASP A 30 0.25 11.06 -16.46
C ASP A 30 -0.47 9.74 -16.08
N ILE A 31 -0.05 9.17 -14.95
CA ILE A 31 -0.67 7.97 -14.36
C ILE A 31 -1.92 8.42 -13.61
N ARG A 32 -3.06 7.83 -13.96
CA ARG A 32 -4.35 8.12 -13.31
C ARG A 32 -4.85 6.87 -12.60
N ASN A 33 -6.12 6.87 -12.25
CA ASN A 33 -6.74 5.79 -11.49
C ASN A 33 -6.62 4.44 -12.19
N ASP A 34 -6.90 4.36 -13.49
CA ASP A 34 -6.97 3.08 -14.20
C ASP A 34 -5.58 2.42 -14.27
N ALA A 35 -4.54 3.19 -14.58
CA ALA A 35 -3.18 2.69 -14.52
C ALA A 35 -2.75 2.29 -13.11
N ALA A 36 -3.06 3.10 -12.08
CA ALA A 36 -2.73 2.77 -10.70
C ALA A 36 -3.43 1.48 -10.23
N ILE A 37 -4.69 1.27 -10.64
CA ILE A 37 -5.44 0.04 -10.39
C ILE A 37 -4.75 -1.14 -11.09
N ALA A 38 -4.39 -1.01 -12.36
CA ALA A 38 -3.69 -2.07 -13.09
C ALA A 38 -2.33 -2.42 -12.47
N ILE A 39 -1.57 -1.41 -12.01
CA ILE A 39 -0.32 -1.60 -11.28
C ILE A 39 -0.57 -2.37 -9.98
N ALA A 40 -1.65 -2.06 -9.26
CA ALA A 40 -2.03 -2.80 -8.05
C ALA A 40 -2.44 -4.25 -8.35
N THR A 41 -3.45 -4.46 -9.20
CA THR A 41 -4.12 -5.75 -9.41
C THR A 41 -3.29 -6.73 -10.25
N HIS A 42 -2.55 -6.24 -11.23
CA HIS A 42 -1.80 -7.08 -12.16
C HIS A 42 -0.28 -7.02 -11.93
N GLY A 43 0.20 -5.97 -11.25
CA GLY A 43 1.62 -5.81 -10.93
C GLY A 43 1.95 -6.24 -9.51
N LEU A 44 1.66 -5.39 -8.53
CA LEU A 44 2.03 -5.58 -7.13
C LEU A 44 1.43 -6.85 -6.53
N ALA A 45 0.21 -7.25 -6.93
CA ALA A 45 -0.42 -8.48 -6.47
C ALA A 45 0.43 -9.74 -6.73
N HIS A 46 1.19 -9.73 -7.82
CA HIS A 46 1.98 -10.88 -8.28
C HIS A 46 3.48 -10.69 -8.10
N ASN A 47 3.96 -9.44 -8.10
CA ASN A 47 5.37 -9.14 -7.95
C ASN A 47 5.84 -9.36 -6.50
N ARG A 48 6.94 -10.13 -6.33
CA ARG A 48 7.56 -10.46 -5.03
C ARG A 48 8.99 -9.96 -4.87
N HIS A 49 9.41 -9.00 -5.69
CA HIS A 49 10.77 -8.49 -5.71
C HIS A 49 10.83 -6.96 -5.58
N LEU A 50 9.78 -6.26 -6.00
CA LEU A 50 9.71 -4.81 -5.89
C LEU A 50 9.61 -4.42 -4.41
N THR A 51 10.55 -3.57 -4.00
CA THR A 51 10.69 -3.03 -2.63
C THR A 51 10.41 -1.53 -2.60
N TYR A 52 10.61 -0.83 -3.72
CA TYR A 52 10.40 0.60 -3.83
C TYR A 52 9.56 0.95 -5.06
N LEU A 53 8.51 1.75 -4.85
CA LEU A 53 7.66 2.30 -5.90
C LEU A 53 7.43 3.79 -5.67
N ASN A 54 7.85 4.62 -6.63
CA ASN A 54 7.56 6.05 -6.64
C ASN A 54 6.54 6.41 -7.73
N LEU A 55 5.41 6.95 -7.30
CA LEU A 55 4.31 7.45 -8.13
C LEU A 55 4.02 8.94 -7.83
N ALA A 56 5.00 9.68 -7.30
CA ALA A 56 4.85 11.10 -7.01
C ALA A 56 4.56 11.93 -8.26
N ASP A 57 3.92 13.10 -8.10
CA ASP A 57 3.63 14.03 -9.20
C ASP A 57 2.91 13.35 -10.38
N ASN A 58 1.87 12.57 -10.07
CA ASN A 58 0.96 11.95 -11.03
C ASN A 58 -0.47 12.45 -10.77
N ALA A 59 -1.45 11.95 -11.54
CA ALA A 59 -2.86 12.32 -11.41
C ALA A 59 -3.69 11.18 -10.78
N ILE A 60 -3.11 10.46 -9.81
CA ILE A 60 -3.77 9.35 -9.13
C ILE A 60 -4.78 9.92 -8.14
N GLY A 61 -6.05 9.60 -8.34
CA GLY A 61 -7.12 9.92 -7.40
C GLY A 61 -7.31 8.84 -6.34
N SER A 62 -8.31 9.04 -5.49
CA SER A 62 -8.65 8.10 -4.43
C SER A 62 -8.88 6.66 -4.89
N PRO A 63 -9.58 6.38 -6.01
CA PRO A 63 -9.80 5.00 -6.45
C PRO A 63 -8.49 4.25 -6.73
N GLY A 64 -7.53 4.91 -7.39
CA GLY A 64 -6.22 4.33 -7.66
C GLY A 64 -5.40 4.12 -6.39
N ALA A 65 -5.38 5.12 -5.50
CA ALA A 65 -4.67 5.03 -4.23
C ALA A 65 -5.23 3.92 -3.32
N ILE A 66 -6.57 3.80 -3.21
CA ILE A 66 -7.24 2.74 -2.44
C ILE A 66 -6.89 1.36 -3.00
N ALA A 67 -6.86 1.20 -4.32
CA ALA A 67 -6.48 -0.07 -4.94
C ALA A 67 -5.04 -0.47 -4.59
N LEU A 68 -4.09 0.48 -4.62
CA LEU A 68 -2.71 0.25 -4.19
C LEU A 68 -2.63 -0.18 -2.73
N PHE A 69 -3.32 0.53 -1.83
CA PHE A 69 -3.35 0.19 -0.41
C PHE A 69 -3.97 -1.19 -0.14
N ASN A 70 -5.14 -1.47 -0.71
CA ASN A 70 -5.80 -2.77 -0.55
C ASN A 70 -4.94 -3.93 -1.06
N CYS A 71 -4.25 -3.74 -2.19
CA CYS A 71 -3.30 -4.73 -2.71
C CYS A 71 -2.14 -4.96 -1.74
N LEU A 72 -1.56 -3.90 -1.18
CA LEU A 72 -0.52 -4.01 -0.17
C LEU A 72 -1.03 -4.67 1.11
N ALA A 73 -2.25 -4.39 1.56
CA ALA A 73 -2.81 -5.00 2.76
C ALA A 73 -3.00 -6.53 2.62
N THR A 74 -3.30 -7.01 1.41
CA THR A 74 -3.81 -8.38 1.21
C THR A 74 -2.91 -9.31 0.39
N GLN A 75 -2.19 -8.78 -0.61
CA GLN A 75 -1.52 -9.59 -1.63
C GLN A 75 -0.01 -9.37 -1.71
N ASN A 76 0.47 -8.15 -1.50
CA ASN A 76 1.90 -7.83 -1.59
C ASN A 76 2.55 -7.69 -0.21
N GLN A 77 3.62 -8.46 0.01
CA GLN A 77 4.41 -8.46 1.25
C GLN A 77 5.90 -8.22 0.98
N THR A 78 6.22 -7.45 -0.06
CA THR A 78 7.61 -7.18 -0.45
C THR A 78 7.90 -5.70 -0.64
N LEU A 79 6.87 -4.90 -0.96
CA LEU A 79 7.03 -3.46 -1.05
C LEU A 79 7.29 -2.89 0.35
N GLU A 80 8.35 -2.09 0.43
CA GLU A 80 8.78 -1.40 1.65
C GLU A 80 8.49 0.10 1.60
N THR A 81 8.61 0.70 0.41
CA THR A 81 8.42 2.13 0.22
C THR A 81 7.43 2.41 -0.92
N LEU A 82 6.38 3.16 -0.61
CA LEU A 82 5.42 3.70 -1.57
C LEU A 82 5.40 5.23 -1.47
N ILE A 83 5.72 5.92 -2.57
CA ILE A 83 5.64 7.38 -2.65
C ILE A 83 4.46 7.76 -3.53
N LEU A 84 3.50 8.49 -2.98
CA LEU A 84 2.29 8.99 -3.63
C LEU A 84 2.15 10.51 -3.46
N CYS A 85 3.25 11.23 -3.27
CA CYS A 85 3.21 12.68 -3.07
C CYS A 85 2.61 13.41 -4.26
N ASN A 86 2.01 14.58 -4.04
CA ASN A 86 1.52 15.46 -5.10
C ASN A 86 0.61 14.72 -6.11
N ASN A 87 -0.37 13.99 -5.58
CA ASN A 87 -1.41 13.32 -6.35
C ASN A 87 -2.79 13.88 -5.95
N ASN A 88 -3.87 13.32 -6.47
CA ASN A 88 -5.24 13.77 -6.28
C ASN A 88 -6.02 12.90 -5.28
N ALA A 89 -5.34 12.21 -4.36
CA ALA A 89 -6.00 11.40 -3.34
C ALA A 89 -6.74 12.29 -2.33
N LEU A 90 -7.97 11.89 -1.98
CA LEU A 90 -8.82 12.56 -0.99
C LEU A 90 -8.79 11.81 0.37
N ASN A 91 -9.58 12.32 1.32
CA ASN A 91 -9.72 11.78 2.68
C ASN A 91 -10.21 10.32 2.76
N ASP A 92 -10.96 9.86 1.75
CA ASP A 92 -11.50 8.50 1.64
C ASP A 92 -10.42 7.41 1.53
N VAL A 93 -9.18 7.79 1.23
CA VAL A 93 -8.01 6.89 1.18
C VAL A 93 -7.55 6.48 2.58
N MET A 94 -7.85 7.27 3.62
CA MET A 94 -7.32 7.07 4.97
C MET A 94 -7.67 5.73 5.61
N PRO A 95 -8.91 5.21 5.55
CA PRO A 95 -9.23 3.89 6.07
C PRO A 95 -8.41 2.77 5.41
N ALA A 96 -8.21 2.84 4.08
CA ALA A 96 -7.42 1.86 3.35
C ALA A 96 -5.92 1.95 3.73
N PHE A 97 -5.40 3.16 3.86
CA PHE A 97 -4.03 3.39 4.36
C PHE A 97 -3.84 2.81 5.76
N LEU A 98 -4.74 3.11 6.71
CA LEU A 98 -4.66 2.63 8.10
C LEU A 98 -4.74 1.10 8.16
N ALA A 99 -5.67 0.48 7.41
CA ALA A 99 -5.78 -0.97 7.32
C ALA A 99 -4.49 -1.61 6.78
N THR A 100 -3.89 -1.00 5.75
CA THR A 100 -2.60 -1.44 5.19
C THR A 100 -1.49 -1.32 6.23
N TRP A 101 -1.41 -0.19 6.94
CA TRP A 101 -0.37 0.07 7.93
C TRP A 101 -0.42 -0.89 9.13
N GLN A 102 -1.63 -1.34 9.50
CA GLN A 102 -1.85 -2.29 10.59
C GLN A 102 -1.64 -3.75 10.17
N SER A 103 -2.02 -4.11 8.94
CA SER A 103 -1.97 -5.50 8.45
C SER A 103 -0.64 -5.87 7.79
N ASN A 104 -0.02 -4.92 7.08
CA ASN A 104 1.20 -5.14 6.32
C ASN A 104 2.43 -4.72 7.14
N ALA A 105 3.28 -5.71 7.46
CA ALA A 105 4.50 -5.50 8.21
C ALA A 105 5.69 -5.00 7.36
N THR A 106 5.66 -5.19 6.03
CA THR A 106 6.79 -4.89 5.13
C THR A 106 6.81 -3.44 4.67
N VAL A 107 5.65 -2.79 4.50
CA VAL A 107 5.59 -1.39 4.10
C VAL A 107 6.12 -0.51 5.24
N LEU A 108 7.34 -0.01 5.14
CA LEU A 108 7.99 0.82 6.17
C LEU A 108 7.74 2.32 5.96
N ARG A 109 7.57 2.75 4.71
CA ARG A 109 7.42 4.16 4.35
C ARG A 109 6.28 4.34 3.34
N VAL A 110 5.35 5.23 3.68
CA VAL A 110 4.33 5.74 2.77
C VAL A 110 4.38 7.26 2.82
N ASP A 111 4.48 7.91 1.67
CA ASP A 111 4.48 9.36 1.57
C ASP A 111 3.26 9.85 0.79
N LEU A 112 2.37 10.57 1.49
CA LEU A 112 1.10 11.09 0.95
C LEU A 112 1.06 12.62 0.95
N ARG A 113 2.19 13.30 1.16
CA ARG A 113 2.25 14.77 1.18
C ARG A 113 1.79 15.37 -0.14
N GLY A 114 1.13 16.53 -0.11
CA GLY A 114 0.66 17.20 -1.32
C GLY A 114 -0.55 16.54 -2.00
N ASN A 115 -1.21 15.60 -1.32
CA ASN A 115 -2.56 15.15 -1.70
C ASN A 115 -3.63 16.05 -1.03
N LEU A 116 -4.88 15.83 -1.41
CA LEU A 116 -6.05 16.53 -0.89
C LEU A 116 -6.59 15.86 0.39
N ILE A 117 -5.68 15.52 1.31
CA ILE A 117 -5.99 14.92 2.61
C ILE A 117 -6.02 16.03 3.66
N HIS A 118 -7.19 16.24 4.25
CA HIS A 118 -7.45 17.22 5.29
C HIS A 118 -6.84 16.79 6.64
N SER A 119 -6.63 17.77 7.51
CA SER A 119 -5.99 17.62 8.82
C SER A 119 -6.75 16.70 9.79
N ASP A 120 -8.02 16.40 9.53
CA ASP A 120 -8.88 15.64 10.45
C ASP A 120 -8.41 14.20 10.67
N HIS A 121 -7.60 13.67 9.73
CA HIS A 121 -7.04 12.32 9.83
C HIS A 121 -5.64 12.28 10.47
N LEU A 122 -5.06 13.43 10.83
CA LEU A 122 -3.72 13.49 11.43
C LEU A 122 -3.64 12.75 12.76
N GLU A 123 -4.68 12.83 13.59
CA GLU A 123 -4.73 12.11 14.87
C GLU A 123 -4.77 10.59 14.66
N ALA A 124 -5.56 10.11 13.70
CA ALA A 124 -5.65 8.69 13.37
C ALA A 124 -4.31 8.16 12.81
N ILE A 125 -3.64 8.95 11.96
CA ILE A 125 -2.30 8.61 11.46
C ILE A 125 -1.29 8.59 12.61
N ALA A 126 -1.31 9.60 13.48
CA ALA A 126 -0.42 9.68 14.63
C ALA A 126 -0.61 8.48 15.57
N ALA A 127 -1.86 8.10 15.86
CA ALA A 127 -2.19 6.92 16.65
C ALA A 127 -1.66 5.63 15.99
N ALA A 128 -1.90 5.44 14.68
CA ALA A 128 -1.42 4.27 13.95
C ALA A 128 0.12 4.20 13.88
N VAL A 129 0.80 5.33 13.76
CA VAL A 129 2.27 5.40 13.82
C VAL A 129 2.77 5.07 15.22
N GLN A 130 2.13 5.58 16.28
CA GLN A 130 2.48 5.30 17.67
C GLN A 130 2.28 3.83 18.03
N GLU A 131 1.16 3.23 17.64
CA GLU A 131 0.92 1.79 17.78
C GLU A 131 2.00 0.99 17.05
N ARG A 132 2.40 1.44 15.86
CA ARG A 132 3.44 0.79 15.09
C ARG A 132 4.82 0.96 15.72
N SER A 133 5.16 2.10 16.32
CA SER A 133 6.43 2.27 17.04
C SER A 133 6.47 1.48 18.34
N ALA A 134 5.36 1.40 19.07
CA ALA A 134 5.24 0.57 20.27
C ALA A 134 5.40 -0.92 19.97
N ALA A 135 4.87 -1.39 18.83
CA ALA A 135 5.06 -2.75 18.34
C ALA A 135 6.41 -2.98 17.61
N SER A 136 7.28 -1.97 17.53
CA SER A 136 8.54 -2.00 16.76
C SER A 136 9.73 -2.66 17.47
N VAL A 137 9.56 -3.16 18.69
CA VAL A 137 10.70 -3.72 19.45
C VAL A 137 11.31 -4.94 18.75
N GLU A 138 10.54 -5.76 18.02
CA GLU A 138 11.10 -6.76 17.08
C GLU A 138 10.16 -7.09 15.91
N PRO A 139 10.55 -6.88 14.64
CA PRO A 139 9.72 -7.17 13.47
C PRO A 139 9.31 -8.65 13.34
N LYS A 140 10.10 -9.59 13.89
CA LYS A 140 9.74 -11.03 13.95
C LYS A 140 8.59 -11.32 14.93
N LEU A 141 8.52 -10.58 16.05
CA LEU A 141 7.42 -10.71 17.02
C LEU A 141 6.10 -10.16 16.46
N ARG A 142 6.14 -9.19 15.54
CA ARG A 142 4.95 -8.63 14.89
C ARG A 142 4.19 -9.67 14.09
N LEU A 143 4.89 -10.47 13.28
CA LEU A 143 4.28 -11.55 12.50
C LEU A 143 3.69 -12.63 13.43
N PHE A 144 4.34 -12.89 14.57
CA PHE A 144 3.89 -13.86 15.56
C PHE A 144 2.60 -13.41 16.27
N LEU A 145 2.53 -12.13 16.70
CA LEU A 145 1.36 -11.58 17.39
C LEU A 145 0.16 -11.39 16.44
N ALA A 146 0.40 -10.94 15.20
CA ALA A 146 -0.65 -10.85 14.20
C ALA A 146 -1.27 -12.24 13.91
N ARG A 147 -0.45 -13.28 13.75
CA ARG A 147 -0.91 -14.66 13.54
C ARG A 147 -1.68 -15.24 14.73
N ARG A 148 -1.30 -14.95 15.98
CA ARG A 148 -2.03 -15.41 17.18
C ARG A 148 -3.43 -14.80 17.29
N ARG A 149 -3.64 -13.58 16.79
CA ARG A 149 -4.96 -12.93 16.80
C ARG A 149 -5.95 -13.60 15.84
N PHE A 150 -5.46 -14.16 14.73
CA PHE A 150 -6.26 -14.94 13.78
C PHE A 150 -6.51 -16.40 14.20
N SER A 151 -5.64 -17.01 15.04
CA SER A 151 -5.93 -18.33 15.59
C SER A 151 -6.90 -18.29 16.78
N ALA A 152 -6.88 -17.21 17.56
CA ALA A 152 -7.77 -17.06 18.72
C ALA A 152 -9.24 -16.83 18.32
N THR A 153 -9.49 -16.11 17.23
CA THR A 153 -10.84 -15.89 16.68
C THR A 153 -11.39 -17.14 15.97
N ALA A 154 -10.54 -18.00 15.42
CA ALA A 154 -10.97 -19.29 14.87
C ALA A 154 -11.26 -20.36 15.95
N ALA A 155 -10.73 -20.20 17.17
CA ALA A 155 -10.92 -21.17 18.25
C ALA A 155 -12.17 -20.92 19.11
N GLN A 156 -12.78 -19.73 19.06
CA GLN A 156 -14.01 -19.44 19.84
C GLN A 156 -15.32 -19.85 19.15
N GLY A 157 -15.28 -20.30 17.88
CA GLY A 157 -16.46 -20.77 17.14
C GLY A 157 -16.77 -22.27 17.24
N LEU A 158 -15.96 -23.05 17.97
CA LEU A 158 -16.09 -24.52 18.04
C LEU A 158 -16.39 -25.07 19.45
N LEU A 159 -16.68 -24.22 20.43
CA LEU A 159 -16.99 -24.61 21.81
C LEU A 159 -18.30 -24.03 22.39
N SER A 160 -19.30 -23.75 21.55
CA SER A 160 -20.68 -23.59 22.00
C SER A 160 -21.57 -24.56 21.25
N ARG A 161 -21.77 -25.73 21.86
CA ARG A 161 -23.01 -26.52 21.69
C ARG A 161 -24.16 -25.77 22.35
#